data_AF-A0A3A4TS44-F1
#
_entry.id   AF-A0A3A4TS44-F1
#
_cell.length_a   1.000
_cell.length_b   1.000
_cell.length_c   1.000
_cell.angle_alpha   90.00
_cell.angle_beta   90.00
_cell.angle_gamma   90.00
#
_symmetry.space_group_name_H-M   'P 1'
#
loop_
_entity.id
_entity.type
_entity.pdbx_description
1 polymer ?
#
loop_
_entity_poly.entity_id
_entity_poly.type
_entity_poly.pdbx_seq_one_letter_code
_entity_poly.pdbx_strand_id
1 'polypeptide(L)'
;MDEQLAVAQLEALVKVPGSLKVITNEVRPDLRKDPADPRSPIRDDVLEADPAALKKVGTFVLHDVVRLEGPTHRGTYVASTAEGDWCEGYPADLLKRLQEWAG
;
A
#
# COMPACT_ATOMS: atom_id res chain seq x y z
N MET A 1 -18.43 6.76 -5.02
CA MET A 1 -18.75 5.53 -4.28
C MET A 1 -19.54 5.96 -3.05
N ASP A 2 -20.55 5.21 -2.65
CA ASP A 2 -21.26 5.48 -1.40
C ASP A 2 -20.33 5.20 -0.20
N GLU A 3 -20.26 6.10 0.78
CA GLU A 3 -19.34 5.99 1.92
C GLU A 3 -19.66 4.75 2.79
N GLN A 4 -20.93 4.38 2.96
CA GLN A 4 -21.30 3.18 3.73
C GLN A 4 -20.90 1.92 2.98
N LEU A 5 -21.05 1.92 1.65
CA LEU A 5 -20.55 0.83 0.80
C LEU A 5 -19.03 0.68 0.90
N ALA A 6 -18.29 1.79 0.91
CA ALA A 6 -16.83 1.78 1.05
C ALA A 6 -16.38 1.19 2.39
N VAL A 7 -17.05 1.57 3.49
CA VAL A 7 -16.79 0.99 4.83
C VAL A 7 -17.05 -0.51 4.83
N ALA A 8 -18.21 -0.95 4.34
CA ALA A 8 -18.55 -2.38 4.29
C ALA A 8 -17.53 -3.19 3.46
N GLN A 9 -17.04 -2.61 2.37
CA GLN A 9 -15.99 -3.24 1.55
C GLN A 9 -14.65 -3.31 2.29
N LEU A 10 -14.21 -2.24 2.95
CA LEU A 10 -12.98 -2.25 3.76
C LEU A 10 -13.04 -3.34 4.84
N GLU A 11 -14.14 -3.41 5.59
CA GLU A 11 -14.34 -4.40 6.66
C GLU A 11 -14.42 -5.85 6.14
N ALA A 12 -14.94 -6.06 4.94
CA ALA A 12 -14.97 -7.37 4.31
C ALA A 12 -13.59 -7.77 3.80
N LEU A 13 -12.89 -6.87 3.11
CA LEU A 13 -11.62 -7.16 2.44
C LEU A 13 -10.46 -7.29 3.42
N VAL A 14 -10.46 -6.57 4.56
CA VAL A 14 -9.43 -6.74 5.60
C VAL A 14 -9.41 -8.16 6.18
N LYS A 15 -10.53 -8.89 6.10
CA LYS A 15 -10.63 -10.29 6.55
C LYS A 15 -10.11 -11.28 5.50
N VAL A 16 -9.79 -10.82 4.30
CA VAL A 16 -9.30 -11.65 3.18
C VAL A 16 -7.83 -11.31 2.94
N PRO A 17 -6.88 -12.16 3.41
CA PRO A 17 -5.45 -11.91 3.26
C PRO A 17 -5.06 -11.56 1.82
N GLY A 18 -4.19 -10.56 1.68
CA GLY A 18 -3.71 -10.09 0.38
C GLY A 18 -4.68 -9.19 -0.40
N SER A 19 -5.92 -8.96 0.07
CA SER A 19 -6.90 -8.16 -0.68
C SER A 19 -6.68 -6.65 -0.59
N LEU A 20 -6.06 -6.19 0.49
CA LEU A 20 -5.72 -4.79 0.74
C LEU A 20 -4.23 -4.70 1.03
N LYS A 21 -3.52 -3.78 0.38
CA LYS A 21 -2.09 -3.59 0.58
C LYS A 21 -1.73 -2.13 0.80
N VAL A 22 -0.81 -1.88 1.73
CA VAL A 22 -0.12 -0.59 1.83
C VAL A 22 1.09 -0.64 0.90
N ILE A 23 1.15 0.31 -0.03
CA ILE A 23 2.32 0.54 -0.88
C ILE A 23 3.29 1.40 -0.08
N THR A 24 4.45 0.85 0.26
CA THR A 24 5.50 1.57 0.98
C THR A 24 6.34 2.44 0.04
N ASN A 25 7.24 3.25 0.60
CA ASN A 25 8.28 3.95 -0.17
C ASN A 25 9.56 3.11 -0.35
N GLU A 26 9.60 1.89 0.18
CA GLU A 26 10.75 1.01 0.03
C GLU A 26 10.73 0.34 -1.35
N VAL A 27 11.84 0.42 -2.07
CA VAL A 27 12.02 -0.32 -3.32
C VAL A 27 12.09 -1.81 -2.99
N ARG A 28 11.63 -2.71 -3.85
CA ARG A 28 11.78 -4.16 -3.61
C ARG A 28 13.25 -4.60 -3.57
N PRO A 29 13.65 -5.52 -2.68
CA PRO A 29 15.04 -5.96 -2.52
C PRO A 29 15.76 -6.36 -3.82
N ASP A 30 15.06 -7.01 -4.76
CA ASP A 30 15.59 -7.45 -6.06
C ASP A 30 15.87 -6.32 -7.06
N LEU A 31 15.34 -5.13 -6.78
CA LEU A 31 15.50 -3.93 -7.59
C LEU A 31 16.43 -2.90 -6.95
N ARG A 32 16.92 -3.13 -5.72
CA ARG A 32 17.82 -2.23 -4.98
C ARG A 32 19.29 -2.36 -5.42
N LYS A 33 20.07 -1.28 -5.28
CA LYS A 33 21.55 -1.32 -5.42
C LYS A 33 22.20 -2.22 -4.37
N ASP A 34 21.71 -2.13 -3.14
CA ASP A 34 22.05 -3.01 -2.03
C ASP A 34 20.77 -3.73 -1.57
N PRO A 35 20.60 -5.03 -1.84
CA PRO A 35 19.42 -5.78 -1.45
C PRO A 35 19.16 -5.81 0.06
N ALA A 36 20.20 -5.67 0.89
CA ALA A 36 20.11 -5.78 2.34
C ALA A 36 19.71 -4.45 3.02
N ASP A 37 19.90 -3.31 2.35
CA ASP A 37 19.53 -2.00 2.88
C ASP A 37 18.14 -1.56 2.40
N PRO A 38 17.12 -1.46 3.27
CA PRO A 38 15.76 -1.03 2.91
C PRO A 38 15.67 0.38 2.32
N ARG A 39 16.67 1.23 2.58
CA ARG A 39 16.74 2.59 2.05
C ARG A 39 17.57 2.69 0.78
N SER A 40 18.13 1.58 0.30
CA SER A 40 18.92 1.55 -0.90
C SER A 40 18.06 1.95 -2.11
N PRO A 41 18.55 2.85 -2.98
CA PRO A 41 17.81 3.25 -4.16
C PRO A 41 17.69 2.10 -5.15
N ILE A 42 16.80 2.27 -6.12
CA ILE A 42 16.68 1.37 -7.27
C ILE A 42 18.00 1.31 -8.06
N ARG A 43 18.32 0.15 -8.65
CA ARG A 43 19.51 -0.04 -9.49
C ARG A 43 19.45 0.82 -10.74
N ASP A 44 20.61 1.33 -11.15
CA ASP A 44 20.71 2.20 -12.33
C ASP A 44 20.33 1.45 -13.61
N ASP A 45 20.72 0.17 -13.75
CA ASP A 45 20.38 -0.65 -14.92
C ASP A 45 18.86 -0.87 -15.07
N VAL A 46 18.13 -0.96 -13.97
CA VAL A 46 16.66 -1.03 -13.96
C VAL A 46 16.05 0.29 -14.42
N LEU A 47 16.57 1.43 -13.94
CA LEU A 47 16.09 2.76 -14.35
C LEU A 47 16.43 3.09 -15.80
N GLU A 48 17.58 2.66 -16.30
CA GLU A 48 17.97 2.83 -17.70
C GLU A 48 17.07 2.02 -18.63
N ALA A 49 16.76 0.78 -18.25
CA ALA A 49 15.84 -0.07 -19.01
C ALA A 49 14.39 0.42 -18.93
N ASP A 50 13.98 0.98 -17.79
CA ASP A 50 12.63 1.49 -17.55
C ASP A 50 12.66 2.78 -16.70
N PRO A 51 12.74 3.96 -17.34
CA PRO A 51 12.73 5.24 -16.64
C PRO A 51 11.44 5.52 -15.86
N ALA A 52 10.37 4.76 -16.12
CA ALA A 52 9.10 4.87 -15.41
C ALA A 52 8.99 3.91 -14.22
N ALA A 53 10.03 3.13 -13.90
CA ALA A 53 9.98 2.12 -12.83
C ALA A 53 9.52 2.71 -11.49
N LEU A 54 9.99 3.90 -11.11
CA LEU A 54 9.58 4.56 -9.85
C LEU A 54 8.11 5.03 -9.83
N LYS A 55 7.38 4.95 -10.95
CA LYS A 55 5.94 5.22 -11.01
C LYS A 55 5.10 3.93 -10.96
N LYS A 56 5.73 2.76 -11.04
CA LYS A 56 5.06 1.46 -11.04
C LYS A 56 4.95 0.95 -9.62
N VAL A 57 3.74 0.56 -9.23
CA VAL A 57 3.48 -0.01 -7.89
C VAL A 57 4.35 -1.24 -7.63
N GLY A 58 4.56 -2.09 -8.65
CA GLY A 58 5.37 -3.30 -8.56
C GLY A 58 6.86 -3.08 -8.28
N THR A 59 7.33 -1.83 -8.26
CA THR A 59 8.71 -1.46 -7.86
C THR A 59 8.88 -1.39 -6.35
N PHE A 60 7.79 -1.18 -5.63
CA PHE A 60 7.81 -0.94 -4.18
C PHE A 60 7.38 -2.18 -3.39
N VAL A 61 7.79 -2.23 -2.13
CA VAL A 61 7.36 -3.27 -1.19
C VAL A 61 5.89 -3.01 -0.83
N LEU A 62 5.12 -4.10 -0.84
CA LEU A 62 3.71 -4.10 -0.51
C LEU A 62 3.50 -4.94 0.75
N HIS A 63 2.85 -4.36 1.75
CA HIS A 63 2.50 -5.06 2.98
C HIS A 63 0.99 -5.24 3.09
N ASP A 64 0.57 -6.41 3.54
CA ASP A 64 -0.84 -6.73 3.69
C ASP A 64 -1.44 -5.95 4.85
N VAL A 65 -2.64 -5.39 4.63
CA VAL A 65 -3.41 -4.79 5.72
C VAL A 65 -3.97 -5.90 6.58
N VAL A 66 -3.65 -5.87 7.87
CA VAL A 66 -4.12 -6.86 8.87
C VAL A 66 -5.11 -6.28 9.86
N ARG A 67 -5.22 -4.95 9.94
CA ARG A 67 -6.08 -4.26 10.90
C ARG A 67 -6.66 -2.99 10.29
N LEU A 68 -7.91 -2.70 10.63
CA LEU A 68 -8.60 -1.46 10.33
C LEU A 68 -9.13 -0.87 11.64
N GLU A 69 -8.89 0.42 11.87
CA GLU A 69 -9.34 1.17 13.04
C GLU A 69 -10.13 2.41 12.60
N GLY A 70 -11.22 2.72 13.31
CA GLY A 70 -12.06 3.88 13.01
C GLY A 70 -13.56 3.63 13.26
N PRO A 71 -14.42 4.61 12.90
CA PRO A 71 -14.04 5.92 12.38
C PRO A 71 -13.37 6.81 13.45
N THR A 72 -12.45 7.68 13.03
CA THR A 72 -11.92 8.76 13.88
C THR A 72 -12.97 9.87 14.07
N HIS A 73 -12.67 10.86 14.90
CA HIS A 73 -13.49 12.07 15.04
C HIS A 73 -13.69 12.85 13.72
N ARG A 74 -12.88 12.57 12.69
CA ARG A 74 -12.97 13.18 11.36
C ARG A 74 -13.70 12.31 10.34
N GLY A 75 -14.14 11.11 10.73
CA GLY A 75 -14.75 10.13 9.83
C GLY A 75 -13.74 9.35 8.98
N THR A 76 -12.45 9.43 9.28
CA THR A 76 -11.39 8.66 8.61
C THR A 76 -11.19 7.29 9.26
N TYR A 77 -10.55 6.38 8.53
CA TYR A 77 -10.13 5.07 9.02
C TYR A 77 -8.62 4.93 8.85
N VAL A 78 -8.01 4.15 9.72
CA VAL A 78 -6.59 3.79 9.68
C VAL A 78 -6.46 2.31 9.35
N ALA A 79 -5.78 2.00 8.25
CA ALA A 79 -5.37 0.65 7.89
C ALA A 79 -3.93 0.43 8.35
N SER A 80 -3.66 -0.68 9.04
CA SER A 80 -2.32 -1.04 9.53
C SER A 80 -1.88 -2.40 9.02
N THR A 81 -0.58 -2.52 8.80
CA THR A 81 0.12 -3.75 8.42
C THR A 81 0.77 -4.41 9.65
N ALA A 82 1.28 -5.63 9.50
CA ALA A 82 1.98 -6.32 10.60
C ALA A 82 3.37 -5.72 10.87
N GLU A 83 3.95 -5.09 9.86
CA GLU A 83 5.28 -4.47 9.84
C GLU A 83 5.30 -3.08 10.49
N GLY A 84 4.12 -2.51 10.77
CA GLY A 84 3.97 -1.19 11.40
C GLY A 84 3.70 -0.05 10.41
N ASP A 85 3.65 -0.34 9.11
CA ASP A 85 3.17 0.62 8.11
C ASP A 85 1.67 0.83 8.23
N TRP A 86 1.23 2.05 7.91
CA TRP A 86 -0.17 2.43 7.99
C TRP A 86 -0.56 3.46 6.93
N CYS A 87 -1.85 3.52 6.65
CA CYS A 87 -2.46 4.53 5.79
C CYS A 87 -3.78 4.99 6.41
N GLU A 88 -4.02 6.31 6.42
CA GLU A 88 -5.26 6.92 6.91
C GLU A 88 -5.99 7.62 5.76
N GLY A 89 -7.31 7.52 5.73
CA GLY A 89 -8.13 8.29 4.79
C GLY A 89 -9.62 8.15 5.03
N TYR A 90 -10.41 8.89 4.26
CA TYR A 90 -11.85 8.63 4.16
C TYR A 90 -12.10 7.26 3.54
N PRO A 91 -13.15 6.53 3.93
CA PRO A 91 -13.40 5.15 3.47
C PRO A 91 -13.23 4.94 1.98
N ALA A 92 -13.82 5.79 1.13
CA ALA A 92 -13.74 5.62 -0.32
C ALA A 92 -12.32 5.82 -0.88
N ASP A 93 -11.62 6.84 -0.40
CA ASP A 93 -10.25 7.16 -0.82
C ASP A 93 -9.25 6.12 -0.28
N LEU A 94 -9.43 5.69 0.96
CA LEU A 94 -8.62 4.65 1.59
C LEU A 94 -8.78 3.34 0.85
N LEU A 95 -10.01 2.91 0.54
CA LEU A 95 -10.24 1.69 -0.22
C LEU A 95 -9.55 1.73 -1.58
N LYS A 96 -9.71 2.84 -2.31
CA LYS A 96 -9.04 3.04 -3.61
C LYS A 96 -7.52 2.94 -3.48
N ARG A 97 -6.94 3.59 -2.46
CA ARG A 97 -5.49 3.58 -2.22
C ARG A 97 -4.98 2.17 -1.90
N LEU A 98 -5.70 1.42 -1.07
CA LEU A 98 -5.32 0.06 -0.66
C LEU A 98 -5.50 -1.00 -1.76
N GLN A 99 -6.19 -0.66 -2.85
CA GLN A 99 -6.40 -1.51 -4.02
C GLN A 99 -5.60 -1.07 -5.25
N GLU A 100 -4.88 0.05 -5.17
CA GLU A 100 -4.12 0.62 -6.29
C GLU A 100 -3.08 -0.36 -6.88
N TRP A 101 -2.61 -1.30 -6.07
CA TRP A 101 -1.66 -2.34 -6.49
C TRP A 101 -2.23 -3.37 -7.46
N ALA A 102 -3.55 -3.50 -7.57
CA ALA A 102 -4.20 -4.47 -8.44
C ALA A 102 -4.46 -3.93 -9.87
N GLY A 103 -4.15 -2.65 -10.12
CA GLY A 103 -4.39 -1.95 -11.39
C GLY A 103 -3.24 -1.97 -12.38
#